data_AF-D5ETT9-F1
#
_entry.id   AF-D5ETT9-F1
#
_cell.length_a   1.000
_cell.length_b   1.000
_cell.length_c   1.000
_cell.angle_alpha   90.00
_cell.angle_beta   90.00
_cell.angle_gamma   90.00
#
_symmetry.space_group_name_H-M   'P 1'
#
loop_
_entity.id
_entity.type
_entity.pdbx_description
1 polymer ?
#
loop_
_entity_poly.entity_id
_entity_poly.type
_entity_poly.pdbx_seq_one_letter_code
_entity_poly.pdbx_strand_id
1 'polypeptide(L)'
;MEERKIREQSVQEIILDEVLIPALQYLYEFDYENIKFDVSERNICARLALHMENIMRRYDARKEKPFFAKYYADVEYNRMGNGEIKRYENSKHLPKDMVSDLLIQSRGEAPNYLAVEMKKKKNLKNRDEDRVRLKSLVSPKPVRKELKCVYGTLLGAFIIYSPEDVVIELFENVKGRGKPVGKISMVYDEEKRRLLKEALPLAKR
;
A
#
# COMPACT_ATOMS: atom_id res chain seq x y z
N MET A 1 19.57 -29.21 19.73
CA MET A 1 18.66 -28.07 19.99
C MET A 1 18.99 -27.03 18.94
N GLU A 2 18.15 -26.92 17.91
CA GLU A 2 18.34 -25.94 16.84
C GLU A 2 17.95 -24.56 17.39
N GLU A 3 18.91 -23.67 17.56
CA GLU A 3 18.63 -22.26 17.85
C GLU A 3 17.85 -21.67 16.67
N ARG A 4 16.56 -21.45 16.86
CA ARG A 4 15.76 -20.64 15.94
C ARG A 4 16.34 -19.23 15.92
N LYS A 5 17.21 -18.95 14.96
CA LYS A 5 17.67 -17.60 14.64
C LYS A 5 16.44 -16.77 14.28
N ILE A 6 16.01 -15.89 15.17
CA ILE A 6 14.91 -14.96 14.92
C ILE A 6 15.36 -14.07 13.76
N ARG A 7 14.76 -14.26 12.57
CA ARG A 7 15.02 -13.41 11.42
C ARG A 7 14.46 -12.02 11.72
N GLU A 8 15.29 -10.98 11.66
CA GLU A 8 14.81 -9.60 11.69
C GLU A 8 13.85 -9.38 10.52
N GLN A 9 12.65 -8.90 10.82
CA GLN A 9 11.69 -8.52 9.78
C GLN A 9 12.24 -7.32 9.01
N SER A 10 12.21 -7.41 7.69
CA SER A 10 12.44 -6.27 6.81
C SER A 10 11.35 -5.20 7.01
N VAL A 11 11.65 -3.95 6.64
CA VAL A 11 10.64 -2.87 6.72
C VAL A 11 9.41 -3.22 5.88
N GLN A 12 9.59 -3.82 4.70
CA GLN A 12 8.49 -4.26 3.85
C GLN A 12 7.57 -5.26 4.56
N GLU A 13 8.15 -6.26 5.25
CA GLU A 13 7.41 -7.24 6.03
C GLU A 13 6.63 -6.54 7.17
N ILE A 14 7.23 -5.55 7.86
CA ILE A 14 6.51 -4.75 8.88
C ILE A 14 5.34 -4.00 8.26
N ILE A 15 5.55 -3.27 7.16
CA ILE A 15 4.48 -2.49 6.49
C ILE A 15 3.35 -3.40 6.03
N LEU A 16 3.68 -4.56 5.48
CA LEU A 16 2.70 -5.47 4.91
C LEU A 16 1.95 -6.26 5.98
N ASP A 17 2.68 -6.98 6.83
CA ASP A 17 2.10 -7.95 7.77
C ASP A 17 1.65 -7.30 9.08
N GLU A 18 2.29 -6.21 9.53
CA GLU A 18 1.92 -5.55 10.79
C GLU A 18 0.99 -4.35 10.59
N VAL A 19 0.89 -3.79 9.37
CA VAL A 19 0.05 -2.60 9.10
C VAL A 19 -1.01 -2.86 8.04
N LEU A 20 -0.63 -3.09 6.78
CA LEU A 20 -1.58 -3.12 5.66
C LEU A 20 -2.59 -4.27 5.77
N ILE A 21 -2.11 -5.50 5.98
CA ILE A 21 -2.99 -6.68 6.09
C ILE A 21 -3.93 -6.57 7.31
N PRO A 22 -3.44 -6.24 8.52
CA PRO A 22 -4.34 -6.03 9.67
C PRO A 22 -5.33 -4.88 9.45
N ALA A 23 -4.93 -3.80 8.78
CA ALA A 23 -5.84 -2.70 8.47
C ALA A 23 -6.95 -3.11 7.49
N LEU A 24 -6.64 -3.93 6.50
CA LEU A 24 -7.65 -4.53 5.61
C LEU A 24 -8.58 -5.48 6.37
N GLN A 25 -8.06 -6.25 7.34
CA GLN A 25 -8.91 -7.07 8.21
C GLN A 25 -9.90 -6.20 8.99
N TYR A 26 -9.43 -5.12 9.61
CA TYR A 26 -10.30 -4.17 10.31
C TYR A 26 -11.29 -3.45 9.40
N LEU A 27 -10.89 -3.12 8.17
CA LEU A 27 -11.80 -2.56 7.18
C LEU A 27 -12.97 -3.53 6.88
N TYR A 28 -12.68 -4.81 6.69
CA TYR A 28 -13.73 -5.82 6.46
C TYR A 28 -14.49 -6.21 7.73
N GLU A 29 -13.92 -6.09 8.91
CA GLU A 29 -14.60 -6.43 10.16
C GLU A 29 -15.56 -5.33 10.60
N PHE A 30 -15.09 -4.07 10.57
CA PHE A 30 -15.79 -2.90 11.13
C PHE A 30 -16.49 -2.04 10.10
N ASP A 31 -16.03 -2.03 8.85
CA ASP A 31 -16.56 -1.18 7.78
C ASP A 31 -17.17 -1.98 6.61
N TYR A 32 -17.49 -3.27 6.83
CA TYR A 32 -18.04 -4.16 5.80
C TYR A 32 -19.25 -3.55 5.08
N GLU A 33 -20.18 -2.96 5.82
CA GLU A 33 -21.39 -2.38 5.24
C GLU A 33 -21.06 -1.26 4.22
N ASN A 34 -19.97 -0.52 4.39
CA ASN A 34 -19.54 0.46 3.39
C ASN A 34 -19.07 -0.22 2.09
N ILE A 35 -18.39 -1.37 2.21
CA ILE A 35 -17.97 -2.17 1.05
C ILE A 35 -19.21 -2.78 0.37
N LYS A 36 -20.08 -3.41 1.15
CA LYS A 36 -21.31 -4.07 0.71
C LYS A 36 -22.29 -3.13 0.02
N PHE A 37 -22.50 -1.94 0.57
CA PHE A 37 -23.38 -0.91 -0.01
C PHE A 37 -22.70 -0.05 -1.06
N ASP A 38 -21.53 -0.46 -1.54
CA ASP A 38 -20.85 0.16 -2.67
C ASP A 38 -20.55 1.66 -2.43
N VAL A 39 -20.22 2.03 -1.19
CA VAL A 39 -19.80 3.41 -0.85
C VAL A 39 -18.54 3.79 -1.66
N SER A 40 -18.34 5.09 -1.90
CA SER A 40 -17.28 5.61 -2.78
C SER A 40 -15.87 5.09 -2.40
N GLU A 41 -15.01 4.88 -3.40
CA GLU A 41 -13.62 4.41 -3.20
C GLU A 41 -12.85 5.32 -2.23
N ARG A 42 -13.08 6.64 -2.29
CA ARG A 42 -12.49 7.63 -1.38
C ARG A 42 -12.86 7.39 0.09
N ASN A 43 -14.12 7.05 0.36
CA ASN A 43 -14.55 6.77 1.72
C ASN A 43 -13.88 5.50 2.25
N ILE A 44 -13.88 4.42 1.44
CA ILE A 44 -13.20 3.17 1.79
C ILE A 44 -11.70 3.42 2.04
N CYS A 45 -11.08 4.27 1.23
CA CYS A 45 -9.68 4.65 1.39
C CYS A 45 -9.42 5.41 2.71
N ALA A 46 -10.29 6.37 3.05
CA ALA A 46 -10.23 7.09 4.31
C ALA A 46 -10.39 6.17 5.53
N ARG A 47 -11.28 5.17 5.46
CA ARG A 47 -11.45 4.16 6.52
C ARG A 47 -10.21 3.28 6.65
N LEU A 48 -9.64 2.83 5.53
CA LEU A 48 -8.40 2.07 5.53
C LEU A 48 -7.24 2.87 6.16
N ALA A 49 -7.06 4.13 5.76
CA ALA A 49 -6.03 5.00 6.33
C ALA A 49 -6.17 5.18 7.84
N LEU A 50 -7.40 5.36 8.33
CA LEU A 50 -7.67 5.47 9.77
C LEU A 50 -7.23 4.21 10.53
N HIS A 51 -7.55 3.02 10.00
CA HIS A 51 -7.11 1.76 10.61
C HIS A 51 -5.58 1.64 10.60
N MET A 52 -4.95 1.96 9.46
CA MET A 52 -3.48 1.94 9.33
C MET A 52 -2.81 2.89 10.32
N GLU A 53 -3.29 4.13 10.45
CA GLU A 53 -2.76 5.12 11.39
C GLU A 53 -2.85 4.59 12.84
N ASN A 54 -4.01 4.08 13.24
CA ASN A 54 -4.20 3.50 14.58
C ASN A 54 -3.26 2.31 14.83
N ILE A 55 -3.08 1.45 13.84
CA ILE A 55 -2.18 0.29 13.94
C ILE A 55 -0.72 0.75 14.04
N MET A 56 -0.28 1.71 13.22
CA MET A 56 1.06 2.30 13.29
C MET A 56 1.35 2.88 14.68
N ARG A 57 0.40 3.62 15.29
CA ARG A 57 0.56 4.16 16.65
C ARG A 57 0.64 3.07 17.71
N ARG A 58 -0.16 2.01 17.60
CA ARG A 58 -0.09 0.85 18.51
C ARG A 58 1.21 0.07 18.34
N TYR A 59 1.72 -0.03 17.12
CA TYR A 59 3.01 -0.66 16.84
C TYR A 59 4.12 0.10 17.56
N ASP A 60 4.19 1.43 17.38
CA ASP A 60 5.18 2.28 18.04
C ASP A 60 5.11 2.24 19.56
N ALA A 61 3.91 2.21 20.14
CA ALA A 61 3.71 2.15 21.59
C ALA A 61 4.28 0.87 22.24
N ARG A 62 4.54 -0.19 21.46
CA ARG A 62 5.10 -1.47 21.93
C ARG A 62 6.61 -1.57 21.71
N LYS A 63 7.24 -0.56 21.12
CA LYS A 63 8.67 -0.57 20.76
C LYS A 63 9.43 0.45 21.58
N GLU A 64 10.67 0.14 21.94
CA GLU A 64 11.56 1.08 22.64
C GLU A 64 11.87 2.32 21.77
N LYS A 65 11.93 2.13 20.45
CA LYS A 65 12.13 3.21 19.47
C LYS A 65 10.94 3.23 18.50
N PRO A 66 10.19 4.33 18.43
CA PRO A 66 9.09 4.49 17.48
C PRO A 66 9.57 4.36 16.03
N PHE A 67 8.94 3.48 15.28
CA PHE A 67 9.22 3.22 13.88
C PHE A 67 8.46 4.18 12.96
N PHE A 68 7.23 4.55 13.33
CA PHE A 68 6.31 5.37 12.55
C PHE A 68 6.14 6.80 13.08
N ALA A 69 6.95 7.25 14.04
CA ALA A 69 6.74 8.56 14.70
C ALA A 69 6.66 9.75 13.74
N LYS A 70 7.34 9.65 12.59
CA LYS A 70 7.36 10.68 11.54
C LYS A 70 6.59 10.29 10.28
N TYR A 71 5.87 9.19 10.30
CA TYR A 71 5.12 8.68 9.16
C TYR A 71 3.62 8.79 9.41
N TYR A 72 2.86 9.09 8.37
CA TYR A 72 1.42 9.28 8.41
C TYR A 72 0.75 8.46 7.30
N ALA A 73 -0.42 7.90 7.57
CA ALA A 73 -1.31 7.33 6.57
C ALA A 73 -2.19 8.45 5.97
N ASP A 74 -1.73 9.09 4.91
CA ASP A 74 -2.42 10.21 4.27
C ASP A 74 -3.20 9.77 3.02
N VAL A 75 -4.45 10.19 2.91
CA VAL A 75 -5.32 9.97 1.74
C VAL A 75 -5.24 11.16 0.79
N GLU A 76 -5.16 10.90 -0.51
CA GLU A 76 -5.13 11.91 -1.58
C GLU A 76 -4.07 13.02 -1.41
N TYR A 77 -3.00 12.77 -0.65
CA TYR A 77 -1.99 13.80 -0.37
C TYR A 77 -1.10 14.07 -1.58
N ASN A 78 -1.27 15.25 -2.16
CA ASN A 78 -0.69 15.65 -3.44
C ASN A 78 0.39 16.73 -3.30
N ARG A 79 1.04 16.85 -2.13
CA ARG A 79 2.12 17.82 -1.89
C ARG A 79 3.48 17.16 -1.62
N MET A 80 4.54 17.77 -2.10
CA MET A 80 5.92 17.50 -1.72
C MET A 80 6.24 18.24 -0.41
N GLY A 81 7.35 17.91 0.25
CA GLY A 81 7.74 18.57 1.51
C GLY A 81 7.99 20.07 1.40
N ASN A 82 8.22 20.58 0.19
CA ASN A 82 8.35 22.01 -0.12
C ASN A 82 7.03 22.66 -0.62
N GLY A 83 5.90 21.95 -0.56
CA GLY A 83 4.59 22.44 -1.01
C GLY A 83 4.32 22.34 -2.51
N GLU A 84 5.26 21.86 -3.33
CA GLU A 84 5.00 21.62 -4.76
C GLU A 84 4.03 20.44 -4.97
N ILE A 85 3.34 20.41 -6.12
CA ILE A 85 2.44 19.31 -6.48
C ILE A 85 3.27 18.02 -6.66
N LYS A 86 2.82 16.90 -6.07
CA LYS A 86 3.43 15.58 -6.30
C LYS A 86 3.25 15.19 -7.77
N ARG A 87 4.31 14.67 -8.36
CA ARG A 87 4.30 14.11 -9.71
C ARG A 87 4.84 12.69 -9.73
N TYR A 88 4.37 11.90 -10.68
CA TYR A 88 4.97 10.62 -11.06
C TYR A 88 5.45 10.70 -12.51
N GLU A 89 6.42 9.85 -12.86
CA GLU A 89 6.84 9.68 -14.25
C GLU A 89 5.93 8.66 -14.93
N ASN A 90 5.25 9.06 -16.02
CA ASN A 90 4.38 8.16 -16.76
C ASN A 90 5.17 7.23 -17.72
N SER A 91 4.47 6.38 -18.45
CA SER A 91 5.08 5.43 -19.41
C SER A 91 5.86 6.09 -20.56
N LYS A 92 5.63 7.39 -20.83
CA LYS A 92 6.36 8.18 -21.82
C LYS A 92 7.52 8.97 -21.21
N HIS A 93 7.89 8.67 -19.96
CA HIS A 93 8.91 9.40 -19.20
C HIS A 93 8.62 10.89 -18.99
N LEU A 94 7.33 11.27 -18.96
CA LEU A 94 6.90 12.64 -18.70
C LEU A 94 6.35 12.77 -17.29
N PRO A 95 6.66 13.88 -16.58
CA PRO A 95 6.08 14.15 -15.27
C PRO A 95 4.57 14.41 -15.42
N LYS A 96 3.79 13.78 -14.54
CA LYS A 96 2.34 13.96 -14.44
C LYS A 96 1.96 14.18 -12.99
N ASP A 97 1.08 15.14 -12.75
CA ASP A 97 0.53 15.37 -11.41
C ASP A 97 -0.15 14.09 -10.91
N MET A 98 0.03 13.80 -9.63
CA MET A 98 -0.57 12.63 -8.99
C MET A 98 -1.32 13.02 -7.73
N VAL A 99 -2.39 12.25 -7.53
CA VAL A 99 -3.07 12.07 -6.26
C VAL A 99 -3.10 10.56 -6.09
N SER A 100 -2.25 10.03 -5.20
CA SER A 100 -2.33 8.60 -4.84
C SER A 100 -3.51 8.42 -3.90
N ASP A 101 -4.20 7.28 -3.99
CA ASP A 101 -5.34 7.03 -3.10
C ASP A 101 -4.90 7.08 -1.63
N LEU A 102 -3.76 6.46 -1.28
CA LEU A 102 -3.19 6.49 0.07
C LEU A 102 -1.67 6.35 0.07
N LEU A 103 -1.00 7.07 0.97
CA LEU A 103 0.44 6.96 1.23
C LEU A 103 0.72 6.72 2.71
N ILE A 104 1.68 5.83 3.03
CA ILE A 104 2.44 5.94 4.28
C ILE A 104 3.69 6.76 3.99
N GLN A 105 3.71 8.02 4.43
CA GLN A 105 4.75 8.97 4.07
C GLN A 105 5.21 9.83 5.24
N SER A 106 6.41 10.37 5.09
CA SER A 106 7.01 11.32 6.02
C SER A 106 6.73 12.79 5.67
N ARG A 107 5.86 13.03 4.68
CA ARG A 107 5.59 14.34 4.07
C ARG A 107 6.84 15.07 3.57
N GLY A 108 7.88 14.30 3.18
CA GLY A 108 9.07 14.82 2.50
C GLY A 108 10.36 14.80 3.31
N GLU A 109 10.32 14.35 4.58
CA GLU A 109 11.55 14.19 5.39
C GLU A 109 12.38 12.96 5.02
N ALA A 110 11.71 11.91 4.54
CA ALA A 110 12.27 10.59 4.22
C ALA A 110 11.46 9.92 3.09
N PRO A 111 11.99 8.88 2.42
CA PRO A 111 11.23 8.12 1.44
C PRO A 111 9.92 7.56 2.00
N ASN A 112 8.89 7.49 1.15
CA ASN A 112 7.60 6.91 1.53
C ASN A 112 7.76 5.42 1.80
N TYR A 113 7.05 4.89 2.78
CA TYR A 113 7.03 3.45 3.03
C TYR A 113 6.05 2.71 2.14
N LEU A 114 4.88 3.29 1.89
CA LEU A 114 3.84 2.64 1.11
C LEU A 114 3.15 3.64 0.19
N ALA A 115 2.88 3.22 -1.04
CA ALA A 115 1.89 3.84 -1.90
C ALA A 115 0.81 2.82 -2.25
N VAL A 116 -0.44 3.23 -2.10
CA VAL A 116 -1.62 2.40 -2.37
C VAL A 116 -2.42 3.04 -3.49
N GLU A 117 -2.82 2.22 -4.45
CA GLU A 117 -3.90 2.52 -5.38
C GLU A 117 -4.99 1.48 -5.17
N MET A 118 -6.23 1.92 -4.98
CA MET A 118 -7.32 1.04 -4.59
C MET A 118 -8.50 1.17 -5.56
N LYS A 119 -9.04 0.03 -5.96
CA LYS A 119 -10.17 -0.06 -6.89
C LYS A 119 -11.18 -1.08 -6.45
N LYS A 120 -12.45 -0.74 -6.65
CA LYS A 120 -13.52 -1.75 -6.61
C LYS A 120 -13.28 -2.78 -7.70
N LYS A 121 -13.57 -4.04 -7.41
CA LYS A 121 -13.40 -5.16 -8.35
C LYS A 121 -14.15 -4.96 -9.67
N LYS A 122 -15.32 -4.32 -9.62
CA LYS A 122 -16.11 -3.95 -10.81
C LYS A 122 -15.61 -2.71 -11.57
N ASN A 123 -14.77 -1.88 -10.95
CA ASN A 123 -14.24 -0.66 -11.58
C ASN A 123 -12.94 -0.97 -12.34
N LEU A 124 -13.03 -1.08 -13.66
CA LEU A 124 -11.90 -1.40 -14.55
C LEU A 124 -11.17 -0.15 -15.07
N LYS A 125 -11.69 1.05 -14.82
CA LYS A 125 -11.12 2.29 -15.37
C LYS A 125 -9.75 2.57 -14.78
N ASN A 126 -8.83 3.01 -15.64
CA ASN A 126 -7.50 3.53 -15.31
C ASN A 126 -6.58 2.58 -14.52
N ARG A 127 -6.92 1.30 -14.35
CA ARG A 127 -6.10 0.35 -13.57
C ARG A 127 -4.67 0.24 -14.07
N ASP A 128 -4.47 0.31 -15.39
CA ASP A 128 -3.13 0.23 -15.97
C ASP A 128 -2.31 1.50 -15.70
N GLU A 129 -2.95 2.67 -15.71
CA GLU A 129 -2.30 3.92 -15.35
C GLU A 129 -1.93 3.95 -13.86
N ASP A 130 -2.79 3.45 -13.00
CA ASP A 130 -2.53 3.32 -11.56
C ASP A 130 -1.35 2.35 -11.29
N ARG A 131 -1.29 1.22 -12.00
CA ARG A 131 -0.13 0.32 -11.95
C ARG A 131 1.15 0.96 -12.48
N VAL A 132 1.07 1.75 -13.56
CA VAL A 132 2.22 2.52 -14.07
C VAL A 132 2.69 3.52 -13.02
N ARG A 133 1.76 4.21 -12.35
CA ARG A 133 2.07 5.12 -11.24
C ARG A 133 2.80 4.39 -10.12
N LEU A 134 2.29 3.25 -9.63
CA LEU A 134 2.98 2.47 -8.58
C LEU A 134 4.40 2.03 -8.99
N LYS A 135 4.58 1.52 -10.22
CA LYS A 135 5.92 1.16 -10.73
C LYS A 135 6.87 2.36 -10.74
N SER A 136 6.36 3.54 -11.09
CA SER A 136 7.11 4.79 -11.10
C SER A 136 7.56 5.17 -9.68
N LEU A 137 6.62 5.16 -8.73
CA LEU A 137 6.87 5.54 -7.33
C LEU A 137 7.90 4.67 -6.63
N VAL A 138 7.88 3.36 -6.87
CA VAL A 138 8.84 2.43 -6.24
C VAL A 138 10.17 2.35 -6.98
N SER A 139 10.27 2.90 -8.19
CA SER A 139 11.55 2.98 -8.90
C SER A 139 12.48 3.97 -8.20
N PRO A 140 13.80 3.71 -8.20
CA PRO A 140 14.75 4.68 -7.65
C PRO A 140 14.78 5.95 -8.49
N LYS A 141 15.20 7.06 -7.87
CA LYS A 141 15.36 8.32 -8.59
C LYS A 141 16.39 8.16 -9.71
N PRO A 142 16.04 8.49 -10.97
CA PRO A 142 17.01 8.44 -12.07
C PRO A 142 18.15 9.46 -11.86
N VAL A 143 19.39 8.99 -12.00
CA VAL A 143 20.62 9.79 -11.73
C VAL A 143 20.74 11.04 -12.61
N ARG A 144 20.21 10.99 -13.85
CA ARG A 144 20.40 12.04 -14.87
C ARG A 144 19.17 12.92 -15.11
N LYS A 145 18.13 12.82 -14.28
CA LYS A 145 16.88 13.56 -14.48
C LYS A 145 16.60 14.45 -13.28
N GLU A 146 16.49 15.75 -13.55
CA GLU A 146 16.01 16.76 -12.60
C GLU A 146 14.48 16.71 -12.41
N LEU A 147 13.80 15.71 -12.96
CA LEU A 147 12.35 15.57 -12.80
C LEU A 147 12.00 15.52 -11.31
N LYS A 148 11.25 16.52 -10.86
CA LYS A 148 10.65 16.60 -9.54
C LYS A 148 9.45 15.64 -9.44
N CYS A 149 9.71 14.34 -9.56
CA CYS A 149 8.75 13.27 -9.32
C CYS A 149 9.09 12.55 -8.02
N VAL A 150 8.07 11.88 -7.48
CA VAL A 150 8.22 10.98 -6.34
C VAL A 150 8.83 9.66 -6.83
N TYR A 151 9.86 9.21 -6.12
CA TYR A 151 10.59 7.97 -6.38
C TYR A 151 11.02 7.34 -5.06
N GLY A 152 11.45 6.08 -5.10
CA GLY A 152 12.02 5.39 -3.95
C GLY A 152 11.02 5.08 -2.85
N THR A 153 9.72 5.08 -3.15
CA THR A 153 8.73 4.49 -2.24
C THR A 153 9.09 3.02 -2.02
N LEU A 154 9.13 2.58 -0.77
CA LEU A 154 9.62 1.24 -0.43
C LEU A 154 8.73 0.12 -1.00
N LEU A 155 7.41 0.24 -0.83
CA LEU A 155 6.42 -0.75 -1.27
C LEU A 155 5.26 -0.06 -2.01
N GLY A 156 4.81 -0.65 -3.11
CA GLY A 156 3.58 -0.29 -3.80
C GLY A 156 2.53 -1.39 -3.66
N ALA A 157 1.27 -1.03 -3.46
CA ALA A 157 0.16 -1.99 -3.37
C ALA A 157 -1.01 -1.53 -4.25
N PHE A 158 -1.37 -2.36 -5.24
CA PHE A 158 -2.61 -2.20 -6.00
C PHE A 158 -3.68 -3.09 -5.40
N ILE A 159 -4.65 -2.49 -4.71
CA ILE A 159 -5.69 -3.19 -3.95
C ILE A 159 -6.97 -3.24 -4.76
N ILE A 160 -7.44 -4.45 -5.06
CA ILE A 160 -8.72 -4.69 -5.70
C ILE A 160 -9.65 -5.30 -4.66
N TYR A 161 -10.77 -4.67 -4.35
CA TYR A 161 -11.66 -5.12 -3.28
C TYR A 161 -13.11 -5.29 -3.74
N SER A 162 -13.82 -6.23 -3.13
CA SER A 162 -15.27 -6.46 -3.24
C SER A 162 -15.82 -7.01 -1.92
N PRO A 163 -17.15 -7.19 -1.77
CA PRO A 163 -17.70 -7.82 -0.58
C PRO A 163 -17.13 -9.23 -0.33
N GLU A 164 -16.76 -9.95 -1.39
CA GLU A 164 -16.34 -11.35 -1.33
C GLU A 164 -14.84 -11.52 -1.09
N ASP A 165 -14.01 -10.63 -1.63
CA ASP A 165 -12.56 -10.78 -1.56
C ASP A 165 -11.79 -9.47 -1.71
N VAL A 166 -10.52 -9.54 -1.32
CA VAL A 166 -9.52 -8.52 -1.61
C VAL A 166 -8.27 -9.17 -2.22
N VAL A 167 -7.76 -8.52 -3.26
CA VAL A 167 -6.53 -8.87 -3.95
C VAL A 167 -5.56 -7.71 -3.82
N ILE A 168 -4.32 -7.99 -3.44
CA ILE A 168 -3.22 -7.03 -3.34
C ILE A 168 -2.14 -7.44 -4.33
N GLU A 169 -1.88 -6.64 -5.36
CA GLU A 169 -0.69 -6.77 -6.20
C GLU A 169 0.43 -5.91 -5.62
N LEU A 170 1.59 -6.52 -5.32
CA LEU A 170 2.71 -5.86 -4.68
C LEU A 170 3.75 -5.42 -5.71
N PHE A 171 4.31 -4.24 -5.52
CA PHE A 171 5.32 -3.63 -6.38
C PHE A 171 6.53 -3.20 -5.56
N GLU A 172 7.73 -3.54 -6.04
CA GLU A 172 8.99 -3.17 -5.39
C GLU A 172 10.06 -2.79 -6.43
N ASN A 173 11.13 -2.16 -5.96
CA ASN A 173 12.32 -1.95 -6.76
C ASN A 173 13.10 -3.25 -6.98
N VAL A 174 13.03 -3.80 -8.19
CA VAL A 174 13.79 -4.97 -8.61
C VAL A 174 14.83 -4.56 -9.65
N LYS A 175 16.11 -4.58 -9.24
CA LYS A 175 17.26 -4.24 -10.10
C LYS A 175 17.12 -2.84 -10.74
N GLY A 176 16.73 -1.85 -9.93
CA GLY A 176 16.63 -0.45 -10.35
C GLY A 176 15.35 -0.08 -11.09
N ARG A 177 14.33 -0.94 -11.08
CA ARG A 177 13.04 -0.70 -11.73
C ARG A 177 11.90 -1.22 -10.87
N GLY A 178 10.82 -0.46 -10.78
CA GLY A 178 9.58 -0.91 -10.16
C GLY A 178 8.94 -2.05 -10.93
N LYS A 179 8.73 -3.18 -10.26
CA LYS A 179 8.13 -4.39 -10.85
C LYS A 179 7.09 -4.98 -9.90
N PRO A 180 6.06 -5.66 -10.45
CA PRO A 180 5.23 -6.53 -9.62
C PRO A 180 6.11 -7.67 -9.08
N VAL A 181 5.99 -7.95 -7.78
CA VAL A 181 6.80 -8.97 -7.08
C VAL A 181 5.96 -10.09 -6.49
N GLY A 182 4.65 -9.89 -6.35
CA GLY A 182 3.76 -10.90 -5.80
C GLY A 182 2.32 -10.44 -5.78
N LYS A 183 1.44 -11.37 -5.42
CA LYS A 183 0.03 -11.11 -5.20
C LYS A 183 -0.42 -11.84 -3.94
N ILE A 184 -1.27 -11.18 -3.17
CA ILE A 184 -1.96 -11.76 -2.01
C ILE A 184 -3.45 -11.71 -2.31
N SER A 185 -4.13 -12.83 -2.08
CA SER A 185 -5.58 -12.92 -2.14
C SER A 185 -6.12 -13.29 -0.76
N MET A 186 -7.17 -12.61 -0.33
CA MET A 186 -7.89 -12.92 0.89
C MET A 186 -9.39 -12.94 0.61
N VAL A 187 -10.07 -13.98 1.07
CA VAL A 187 -11.52 -14.14 0.93
C VAL A 187 -12.19 -13.70 2.22
N TYR A 188 -13.31 -13.00 2.11
CA TYR A 188 -14.13 -12.63 3.25
C TYR A 188 -15.01 -13.81 3.67
N ASP A 189 -14.91 -14.18 4.94
CA ASP A 189 -15.76 -15.18 5.57
C ASP A 189 -16.84 -14.43 6.36
N GLU A 190 -18.09 -14.48 5.87
CA GLU A 190 -19.21 -13.76 6.49
C GLU A 190 -19.54 -14.29 7.90
N GLU A 191 -19.42 -15.60 8.13
CA GLU A 191 -19.71 -16.21 9.43
C GLU A 191 -18.69 -15.76 10.49
N LYS A 192 -17.41 -15.73 10.10
CA LYS A 192 -16.32 -15.30 10.98
C LYS A 192 -16.09 -13.79 10.96
N ARG A 193 -16.79 -13.05 10.09
CA ARG A 193 -16.66 -11.61 9.84
C ARG A 193 -15.22 -11.14 9.67
N ARG A 194 -14.42 -11.89 8.89
CA ARG A 194 -13.00 -11.58 8.69
C ARG A 194 -12.45 -12.08 7.36
N LEU A 195 -11.35 -11.47 6.94
CA LEU A 195 -10.57 -11.94 5.80
C LEU A 195 -9.71 -13.17 6.17
N LEU A 196 -9.70 -14.16 5.28
CA LEU A 196 -8.87 -15.35 5.35
C LEU A 196 -7.91 -15.37 4.15
N LYS A 197 -6.61 -15.56 4.39
CA LYS A 197 -5.64 -15.76 3.29
C LYS A 197 -6.03 -17.02 2.52
N GLU A 198 -6.09 -16.92 1.19
CA GLU A 198 -6.26 -18.12 0.36
C GLU A 198 -5.06 -19.05 0.57
N ALA A 199 -5.34 -20.33 0.83
CA ALA A 199 -4.30 -21.35 0.74
C ALA A 199 -3.86 -21.43 -0.72
N LEU A 200 -2.58 -21.14 -1.01
CA LEU A 200 -2.04 -21.43 -2.34
C LEU A 200 -2.35 -22.89 -2.67
N PRO A 201 -2.94 -23.21 -3.83
CA PRO A 201 -3.05 -24.60 -4.23
C PRO A 201 -1.64 -25.19 -4.21
N LEU A 202 -1.47 -26.30 -3.47
CA LEU A 202 -0.26 -27.10 -3.51
C LEU A 202 0.04 -27.35 -4.98
N ALA A 203 1.09 -26.72 -5.50
CA ALA A 203 1.55 -26.96 -6.85
C ALA A 203 1.75 -28.48 -6.97
N LYS A 204 0.97 -29.13 -7.83
CA LYS A 204 1.20 -30.53 -8.18
C LYS A 204 2.62 -30.58 -8.73
N ARG A 205 3.50 -31.26 -7.98
CA ARG A 205 4.88 -31.54 -8.38
C ARG A 205 4.91 -32.40 -9.62
#